data_AF-A0A845FAW0-F1
#
_entry.id   AF-A0A845FAW0-F1
#
_cell.length_a   1.000
_cell.length_b   1.000
_cell.length_c   1.000
_cell.angle_alpha   90.00
_cell.angle_beta   90.00
_cell.angle_gamma   90.00
#
_symmetry.space_group_name_H-M   'P 1'
#
loop_
_entity.id
_entity.type
_entity.pdbx_description
1 polymer ?
#
loop_
_entity_poly.entity_id
_entity_poly.type
_entity_poly.pdbx_seq_one_letter_code
_entity_poly.pdbx_strand_id
1 'polypeptide(L)'
;MAIMTSDLTMTDALNSIGESILLADHNYDLVWMNDAARDLFSDIAPLFGYKSPDDLIGVNMDKFHSYPFKQRGLMEGLSKKHQVRINIKNRFVADTVITPMKNAEGETSYYTIMLMDVTTKTEEEERKDHLIESLSIPILKVWDHAVAVPLIGDLDEKRVDHLISSLLKKCTEGDIQYALLDLSGIHKFNDQFSRHLKQLNQSLQLVGTECLVVGITPRLALSFQYFDKGLKTFKNTYAGLRYIIQHDS
;
A
#
# COMPACT_ATOMS: atom_id res chain seq x y z
N MET A 1 45.16 3.26 -4.38
CA MET A 1 45.47 1.86 -4.04
C MET A 1 45.62 1.81 -2.53
N ALA A 2 44.61 1.31 -1.81
CA ALA A 2 44.73 1.15 -0.37
C ALA A 2 45.68 -0.04 -0.11
N ILE A 3 46.73 0.19 0.67
CA ILE A 3 47.64 -0.86 1.11
C ILE A 3 46.99 -1.46 2.36
N MET A 4 46.28 -2.58 2.21
CA MET A 4 45.85 -3.37 3.37
C MET A 4 47.09 -3.99 4.00
N THR A 5 47.27 -3.79 5.30
CA THR A 5 48.30 -4.49 6.08
C THR A 5 48.00 -6.00 6.12
N SER A 6 49.05 -6.81 6.26
CA SER A 6 49.09 -8.26 5.98
C SER A 6 48.03 -9.16 6.64
N ASP A 7 47.25 -8.65 7.59
CA ASP A 7 46.33 -9.43 8.41
C ASP A 7 44.84 -9.19 8.08
N LEU A 8 44.53 -8.27 7.14
CA LEU A 8 43.16 -7.94 6.74
C LEU A 8 42.94 -8.31 5.27
N THR A 9 41.90 -9.13 5.02
CA THR A 9 41.45 -9.50 3.68
C THR A 9 40.37 -8.54 3.17
N MET A 10 40.15 -8.51 1.86
CA MET A 10 39.05 -7.75 1.27
C MET A 10 37.68 -8.27 1.72
N THR A 11 37.58 -9.56 2.05
CA THR A 11 36.38 -10.16 2.66
C THR A 11 36.16 -9.67 4.09
N ASP A 12 37.22 -9.48 4.89
CA ASP A 12 37.09 -8.89 6.23
C ASP A 12 36.57 -7.45 6.15
N ALA A 13 37.03 -6.69 5.15
CA ALA A 13 36.52 -5.35 4.90
C ALA A 13 35.03 -5.37 4.51
N LEU A 14 34.59 -6.30 3.66
CA LEU A 14 33.17 -6.43 3.29
C LEU A 14 32.30 -6.93 4.46
N ASN A 15 32.83 -7.81 5.32
CA ASN A 15 32.13 -8.25 6.54
C ASN A 15 32.00 -7.14 7.58
N SER A 16 32.96 -6.19 7.61
CA SER A 16 32.84 -5.01 8.48
C SER A 16 31.73 -4.05 8.06
N ILE A 17 31.23 -4.15 6.83
CA ILE A 17 30.08 -3.38 6.36
C ILE A 17 28.84 -4.02 6.98
N GLY A 18 28.18 -3.30 7.90
CA GLY A 18 26.96 -3.75 8.58
C GLY A 18 25.70 -3.82 7.71
N GLU A 19 25.84 -3.79 6.38
CA GLU A 19 24.76 -3.92 5.41
C GLU A 19 24.79 -5.32 4.81
N SER A 20 23.63 -5.90 4.49
CA SER A 20 23.57 -7.22 3.85
C SER A 20 24.07 -7.13 2.40
N ILE A 21 25.17 -7.82 2.10
CA ILE A 21 25.80 -7.87 0.78
C ILE A 21 25.84 -9.31 0.27
N LEU A 22 25.32 -9.50 -0.94
CA LEU A 22 25.41 -10.74 -1.72
C LEU A 22 26.24 -10.50 -2.98
N LEU A 23 26.93 -11.54 -3.44
CA LEU A 23 27.61 -11.56 -4.73
C LEU A 23 27.07 -12.72 -5.55
N ALA A 24 26.59 -12.43 -6.75
CA ALA A 24 26.20 -13.44 -7.73
C ALA A 24 27.13 -13.38 -8.95
N ASP A 25 27.37 -14.51 -9.59
CA ASP A 25 28.16 -14.57 -10.83
C ASP A 25 27.34 -14.13 -12.06
N HIS A 26 27.96 -14.20 -13.24
CA HIS A 26 27.31 -13.89 -14.53
C HIS A 26 26.12 -14.81 -14.87
N ASN A 27 26.01 -15.99 -14.25
CA ASN A 27 24.87 -16.90 -14.40
C ASN A 27 23.77 -16.62 -13.37
N TYR A 28 23.96 -15.62 -12.50
CA TYR A 28 23.09 -15.29 -11.38
C TYR A 28 23.09 -16.34 -10.26
N ASP A 29 24.12 -17.18 -10.17
CA ASP A 29 24.31 -18.09 -9.06
C ASP A 29 24.95 -17.34 -7.89
N LEU A 30 24.39 -17.52 -6.68
CA LEU A 30 24.94 -16.88 -5.49
C LEU A 30 26.32 -17.47 -5.18
N VAL A 31 27.38 -16.67 -5.22
CA VAL A 31 28.73 -17.17 -4.95
C VAL A 31 29.20 -16.83 -3.55
N TRP A 32 28.66 -15.76 -2.96
CA TRP A 32 29.11 -15.28 -1.66
C TRP A 32 28.09 -14.38 -0.96
N MET A 33 28.15 -14.34 0.37
CA MET A 33 27.41 -13.41 1.21
C MET A 33 28.25 -13.02 2.44
N ASN A 34 28.10 -11.76 2.89
CA ASN A 34 28.76 -11.29 4.11
C ASN A 34 28.02 -11.75 5.37
N ASP A 35 28.61 -11.49 6.54
CA ASP A 35 28.02 -11.92 7.81
C ASP A 35 26.65 -11.28 8.08
N ALA A 36 26.50 -9.97 7.77
CA ALA A 36 25.21 -9.28 7.87
C ALA A 36 24.12 -9.91 6.97
N ALA A 37 24.51 -10.37 5.78
CA ALA A 37 23.61 -11.11 4.91
C ALA A 37 23.28 -12.50 5.46
N ARG A 38 24.24 -13.24 6.06
CA ARG A 38 23.92 -14.52 6.72
C ARG A 38 22.91 -14.33 7.84
N ASP A 39 23.08 -13.29 8.65
CA ASP A 39 22.16 -12.96 9.73
C ASP A 39 20.76 -12.67 9.19
N LEU A 40 20.64 -11.78 8.20
CA LEU A 40 19.35 -11.47 7.57
C LEU A 40 18.71 -12.71 6.94
N PHE A 41 19.50 -13.54 6.25
CA PHE A 41 19.00 -14.72 5.56
C PHE A 41 18.73 -15.91 6.48
N SER A 42 19.09 -15.84 7.77
CA SER A 42 18.78 -16.90 8.74
C SER A 42 17.27 -17.12 8.88
N ASP A 43 16.49 -16.03 8.80
CA ASP A 43 15.03 -16.08 8.83
C ASP A 43 14.40 -16.20 7.43
N ILE A 44 15.10 -15.74 6.38
CA ILE A 44 14.58 -15.76 4.99
C ILE A 44 14.75 -17.13 4.34
N ALA A 45 15.90 -17.80 4.51
CA ALA A 45 16.21 -19.07 3.85
C ALA A 45 15.16 -20.17 4.12
N PRO A 46 14.64 -20.33 5.35
CA PRO A 46 13.53 -21.26 5.64
C PRO A 46 12.26 -21.00 4.85
N LEU A 47 11.97 -19.76 4.46
CA LEU A 47 10.79 -19.42 3.65
C LEU A 47 10.84 -19.99 2.23
N PHE A 48 12.02 -20.41 1.80
CA PHE A 48 12.28 -21.05 0.52
C PHE A 48 12.67 -22.54 0.66
N GLY A 49 12.56 -23.09 1.87
CA GLY A 49 12.82 -24.51 2.15
C GLY A 49 14.28 -24.87 2.41
N TYR A 50 15.14 -23.88 2.64
CA TYR A 50 16.54 -24.08 3.01
C TYR A 50 16.72 -24.04 4.53
N LYS A 51 17.69 -24.80 5.06
CA LYS A 51 17.88 -24.90 6.53
C LYS A 51 18.75 -23.78 7.07
N SER A 52 19.68 -23.31 6.25
CA SER A 52 20.65 -22.28 6.60
C SER A 52 20.87 -21.32 5.42
N PRO A 53 21.37 -20.10 5.68
CA PRO A 53 21.80 -19.17 4.63
C PRO A 53 22.85 -19.78 3.71
N ASP A 54 23.72 -20.64 4.25
CA ASP A 54 24.83 -21.26 3.51
C ASP A 54 24.33 -22.20 2.42
N ASP A 55 23.15 -22.81 2.59
CA ASP A 55 22.50 -23.65 1.58
C ASP A 55 22.07 -22.86 0.33
N LEU A 56 22.07 -21.51 0.40
CA LEU A 56 21.77 -20.64 -0.74
C LEU A 56 22.99 -20.40 -1.64
N ILE A 57 24.21 -20.68 -1.16
CA ILE A 57 25.42 -20.57 -1.98
C ILE A 57 25.35 -21.61 -3.11
N GLY A 58 25.59 -21.16 -4.33
CA GLY A 58 25.46 -21.92 -5.58
C GLY A 58 24.02 -22.00 -6.09
N VAL A 59 23.04 -21.41 -5.41
CA VAL A 59 21.66 -21.39 -5.87
C VAL A 59 21.45 -20.22 -6.83
N ASN A 60 20.86 -20.54 -7.98
CA ASN A 60 20.46 -19.53 -8.96
C ASN A 60 19.36 -18.60 -8.43
N MET A 61 19.57 -17.30 -8.56
CA MET A 61 18.65 -16.27 -8.07
C MET A 61 17.25 -16.35 -8.65
N ASP A 62 17.11 -16.85 -9.89
CA ASP A 62 15.80 -16.97 -10.55
C ASP A 62 14.79 -17.79 -9.76
N LYS A 63 15.25 -18.74 -8.92
CA LYS A 63 14.38 -19.56 -8.08
C LYS A 63 13.58 -18.76 -7.06
N PHE A 64 14.02 -17.55 -6.74
CA PHE A 64 13.39 -16.68 -5.75
C PHE A 64 12.39 -15.68 -6.38
N HIS A 65 12.29 -15.62 -7.72
CA HIS A 65 11.43 -14.68 -8.42
C HIS A 65 10.18 -15.34 -9.02
N SER A 66 9.04 -14.67 -8.89
CA SER A 66 7.76 -15.15 -9.45
C SER A 66 7.72 -15.16 -10.98
N TYR A 67 8.57 -14.36 -11.66
CA TYR A 67 8.65 -14.28 -13.13
C TYR A 67 10.11 -14.14 -13.61
N PRO A 68 10.89 -15.23 -13.66
CA PRO A 68 12.33 -15.19 -13.96
C PRO A 68 12.70 -14.54 -15.30
N PHE A 69 11.92 -14.81 -16.36
CA PHE A 69 12.21 -14.28 -17.70
C PHE A 69 12.17 -12.76 -17.79
N LYS A 70 11.30 -12.09 -17.01
CA LYS A 70 11.24 -10.62 -16.97
C LYS A 70 12.47 -10.02 -16.27
N GLN A 71 12.96 -10.71 -15.24
CA GLN A 71 14.16 -10.28 -14.52
C GLN A 71 15.41 -10.45 -15.38
N ARG A 72 15.58 -11.57 -16.08
CA ARG A 72 16.73 -11.77 -16.96
C ARG A 72 16.85 -10.68 -18.01
N GLY A 73 15.74 -10.30 -18.66
CA GLY A 73 15.73 -9.19 -19.61
C GLY A 73 16.12 -7.83 -19.00
N LEU A 74 15.80 -7.59 -17.72
CA LEU A 74 16.25 -6.41 -16.98
C LEU A 74 17.76 -6.48 -16.68
N MET A 75 18.25 -7.66 -16.30
CA MET A 75 19.64 -7.88 -15.88
C MET A 75 20.63 -7.89 -17.05
N GLU A 76 20.22 -8.42 -18.22
CA GLU A 76 21.03 -8.41 -19.46
C GLU A 76 21.32 -6.99 -19.95
N GLY A 77 20.40 -6.04 -19.72
CA GLY A 77 20.57 -4.62 -20.08
C GLY A 77 21.22 -3.76 -18.99
N LEU A 78 21.60 -4.34 -17.85
CA LEU A 78 22.01 -3.58 -16.68
C LEU A 78 23.43 -3.02 -16.85
N SER A 79 23.54 -1.73 -17.16
CA SER A 79 24.83 -1.03 -17.31
C SER A 79 25.18 -0.12 -16.14
N LYS A 80 24.21 0.14 -15.25
CA LYS A 80 24.32 1.01 -14.07
C LYS A 80 23.62 0.36 -12.88
N LYS A 81 23.83 0.88 -11.68
CA LYS A 81 23.11 0.43 -10.48
C LYS A 81 21.59 0.50 -10.68
N HIS A 82 20.89 -0.53 -10.24
CA HIS A 82 19.43 -0.61 -10.23
C HIS A 82 18.93 -0.63 -8.79
N GLN A 83 17.88 0.12 -8.50
CA GLN A 83 17.29 0.21 -7.17
C GLN A 83 15.83 -0.18 -7.25
N VAL A 84 15.43 -1.11 -6.40
CA VAL A 84 14.07 -1.64 -6.38
C VAL A 84 13.71 -2.08 -4.97
N ARG A 85 12.47 -1.84 -4.58
CA ARG A 85 11.91 -2.44 -3.37
C ARG A 85 11.31 -3.80 -3.71
N ILE A 86 11.71 -4.83 -2.97
CA ILE A 86 11.21 -6.19 -3.13
C ILE A 86 10.44 -6.63 -1.89
N ASN A 87 9.41 -7.45 -2.12
CA ASN A 87 8.72 -8.17 -1.06
C ASN A 87 9.08 -9.66 -1.17
N ILE A 88 9.54 -10.22 -0.06
CA ILE A 88 9.97 -11.60 0.06
C ILE A 88 8.90 -12.35 0.86
N LYS A 89 8.13 -13.18 0.14
CA LYS A 89 7.10 -14.08 0.71
C LYS A 89 6.06 -13.39 1.62
N ASN A 90 5.76 -12.10 1.38
CA ASN A 90 4.87 -11.28 2.20
C ASN A 90 5.27 -11.21 3.68
N ARG A 91 6.55 -11.43 3.99
CA ARG A 91 7.08 -11.37 5.36
C ARG A 91 8.20 -10.38 5.53
N PHE A 92 9.01 -10.20 4.49
CA PHE A 92 10.13 -9.27 4.52
C PHE A 92 10.02 -8.28 3.37
N VAL A 93 10.33 -7.02 3.65
CA VAL A 93 10.41 -5.95 2.65
C VAL A 93 11.84 -5.44 2.65
N ALA A 94 12.47 -5.48 1.49
CA ALA A 94 13.86 -5.04 1.33
C ALA A 94 14.00 -3.98 0.25
N ASP A 95 14.72 -2.90 0.56
CA ASP A 95 15.24 -1.99 -0.46
C ASP A 95 16.54 -2.56 -1.01
N THR A 96 16.51 -2.92 -2.29
CA THR A 96 17.57 -3.68 -2.95
C THR A 96 18.30 -2.84 -3.97
N VAL A 97 19.63 -2.85 -3.90
CA VAL A 97 20.51 -2.22 -4.89
C VAL A 97 21.32 -3.30 -5.59
N ILE A 98 21.18 -3.38 -6.92
CA ILE A 98 21.91 -4.34 -7.76
C ILE A 98 22.92 -3.56 -8.59
N THR A 99 24.19 -3.90 -8.47
CA THR A 99 25.29 -3.25 -9.18
C THR A 99 26.08 -4.26 -10.00
N PRO A 100 26.14 -4.12 -11.34
CA PRO A 100 26.93 -5.00 -12.18
C PRO A 100 28.41 -4.64 -12.05
N MET A 101 29.24 -5.65 -11.80
CA MET A 101 30.70 -5.53 -11.77
C MET A 101 31.28 -6.02 -13.09
N LYS A 102 32.00 -5.12 -13.76
CA LYS A 102 32.62 -5.38 -15.06
C LYS A 102 34.07 -5.82 -14.91
N ASN A 103 34.50 -6.74 -15.75
CA ASN A 103 35.91 -7.10 -15.91
C ASN A 103 36.68 -6.00 -16.68
N ALA A 104 37.98 -6.23 -16.91
CA ALA A 104 38.83 -5.29 -17.65
C ALA A 104 38.40 -5.08 -19.11
N GLU A 105 37.67 -6.03 -19.71
CA GLU A 105 37.12 -5.94 -21.07
C GLU A 105 35.76 -5.21 -21.12
N GLY A 106 35.19 -4.85 -19.96
CA GLY A 106 33.91 -4.15 -19.86
C GLY A 106 32.68 -5.05 -19.84
N GLU A 107 32.87 -6.37 -19.78
CA GLU A 107 31.82 -7.38 -19.65
C GLU A 107 31.43 -7.59 -18.19
N THR A 108 30.14 -7.73 -17.90
CA THR A 108 29.65 -7.98 -16.55
C THR A 108 30.04 -9.39 -16.10
N SER A 109 30.87 -9.50 -15.06
CA SER A 109 31.36 -10.77 -14.53
C SER A 109 30.64 -11.19 -13.24
N TYR A 110 30.19 -10.21 -12.44
CA TYR A 110 29.47 -10.44 -11.18
C TYR A 110 28.42 -9.35 -10.96
N TYR A 111 27.51 -9.61 -10.03
CA TYR A 111 26.53 -8.67 -9.52
C TYR A 111 26.65 -8.57 -8.00
N THR A 112 26.87 -7.36 -7.51
CA THR A 112 26.71 -7.05 -6.08
C THR A 112 25.25 -6.72 -5.82
N ILE A 113 24.62 -7.44 -4.90
CA ILE A 113 23.27 -7.15 -4.43
C ILE A 113 23.36 -6.71 -2.97
N MET A 114 22.93 -5.49 -2.69
CA MET A 114 22.78 -4.99 -1.33
C MET A 114 21.31 -5.02 -0.96
N LEU A 115 20.98 -5.54 0.22
CA LEU A 115 19.61 -5.57 0.74
C LEU A 115 19.58 -4.81 2.06
N MET A 116 18.65 -3.87 2.17
CA MET A 116 18.32 -3.19 3.41
C MET A 116 16.95 -3.65 3.88
N ASP A 117 16.87 -4.32 5.03
CA ASP A 117 15.60 -4.71 5.63
C ASP A 117 14.86 -3.46 6.13
N VAL A 118 13.69 -3.21 5.53
CA VAL A 118 12.80 -2.10 5.87
C VAL A 118 11.44 -2.61 6.31
N THR A 119 11.33 -3.88 6.71
CA THR A 119 10.08 -4.54 7.09
C THR A 119 9.38 -3.80 8.21
N THR A 120 10.06 -3.58 9.35
CA THR A 120 9.49 -2.89 10.51
C THR A 120 9.04 -1.46 10.19
N LYS A 121 9.86 -0.72 9.44
CA LYS A 121 9.51 0.63 8.99
C LYS A 121 8.29 0.63 8.09
N THR A 122 8.20 -0.33 7.16
CA THR A 122 7.04 -0.48 6.26
C THR A 122 5.80 -0.87 7.05
N GLU A 123 5.90 -1.79 8.00
CA GLU A 123 4.81 -2.18 8.89
C GLU A 123 4.35 -1.01 9.78
N GLU A 124 5.27 -0.17 10.26
CA GLU A 124 4.93 1.03 11.02
C GLU A 124 4.25 2.10 10.16
N GLU A 125 4.73 2.32 8.93
CA GLU A 125 4.10 3.20 7.94
C GLU A 125 2.70 2.69 7.59
N GLU A 126 2.56 1.40 7.24
CA GLU A 126 1.27 0.75 6.97
C GLU A 126 0.36 0.79 8.21
N ARG A 127 0.89 0.59 9.42
CA ARG A 127 0.09 0.68 10.66
C ARG A 127 -0.39 2.10 10.92
N LYS A 128 0.43 3.12 10.61
CA LYS A 128 0.03 4.52 10.70
C LYS A 128 -1.05 4.84 9.66
N ASP A 129 -0.92 4.33 8.45
CA ASP A 129 -1.92 4.49 7.40
C ASP A 129 -3.21 3.72 7.74
N HIS A 130 -3.11 2.52 8.30
CA HIS A 130 -4.25 1.70 8.73
C HIS A 130 -4.97 2.21 9.98
N LEU A 131 -4.28 2.88 10.91
CA LEU A 131 -4.93 3.57 12.03
C LEU A 131 -5.82 4.73 11.54
N ILE A 132 -5.52 5.30 10.37
CA ILE A 132 -6.27 6.40 9.76
C ILE A 132 -7.37 5.85 8.81
N GLU A 133 -7.12 4.77 8.06
CA GLU A 133 -8.02 4.34 6.97
C GLU A 133 -9.03 3.23 7.31
N SER A 134 -8.76 2.34 8.27
CA SER A 134 -9.57 1.12 8.40
C SER A 134 -10.89 1.28 9.17
N LEU A 135 -11.07 2.34 9.97
CA LEU A 135 -12.26 2.50 10.83
C LEU A 135 -12.80 3.92 10.98
N SER A 136 -12.06 4.97 10.63
CA SER A 136 -12.51 6.34 10.94
C SER A 136 -13.07 7.05 9.71
N ILE A 137 -14.28 6.70 9.28
CA ILE A 137 -15.02 7.61 8.40
C ILE A 137 -15.44 8.80 9.26
N PRO A 138 -14.91 10.01 9.02
CA PRO A 138 -15.12 11.12 9.92
C PRO A 138 -16.56 11.61 9.79
N ILE A 139 -17.31 11.62 10.91
CA ILE A 139 -18.65 12.23 10.96
C ILE A 139 -18.50 13.62 11.58
N LEU A 140 -18.58 14.65 10.74
CA LEU A 140 -18.35 16.04 11.12
C LEU A 140 -19.68 16.74 11.34
N LYS A 141 -19.90 17.40 12.49
CA LYS A 141 -21.07 18.27 12.67
C LYS A 141 -20.86 19.55 11.86
N VAL A 142 -21.75 19.82 10.91
CA VAL A 142 -21.66 20.97 9.98
C VAL A 142 -22.79 21.99 10.17
N TRP A 143 -23.87 21.59 10.84
CA TRP A 143 -24.96 22.45 11.26
C TRP A 143 -25.64 21.88 12.51
N ASP A 144 -26.60 22.61 13.09
CA ASP A 144 -27.29 22.22 14.32
C ASP A 144 -27.90 20.82 14.22
N HIS A 145 -28.59 20.54 13.11
CA HIS A 145 -29.23 19.26 12.81
C HIS A 145 -28.58 18.50 11.63
N ALA A 146 -27.33 18.82 11.29
CA ALA A 146 -26.66 18.21 10.14
C ALA A 146 -25.22 17.76 10.38
N VAL A 147 -24.89 16.60 9.80
CA VAL A 147 -23.53 16.05 9.75
C VAL A 147 -23.06 15.86 8.31
N ALA A 148 -21.77 16.00 8.07
CA ALA A 148 -21.11 15.66 6.82
C ALA A 148 -20.18 14.46 7.02
N VAL A 149 -20.17 13.58 6.03
CA VAL A 149 -19.45 12.31 6.00
C VAL A 149 -18.69 12.23 4.67
N PRO A 150 -17.43 12.65 4.62
CA PRO A 150 -16.61 12.52 3.43
C PRO A 150 -16.17 11.08 3.21
N LEU A 151 -16.42 10.57 2.00
CA LEU A 151 -16.05 9.24 1.57
C LEU A 151 -14.82 9.34 0.67
N ILE A 152 -13.70 8.79 1.13
CA ILE A 152 -12.41 8.83 0.45
C ILE A 152 -12.00 7.41 0.05
N GLY A 153 -11.55 7.26 -1.19
CA GLY A 153 -11.05 5.99 -1.73
C GLY A 153 -12.17 5.01 -2.07
N ASP A 154 -11.88 3.71 -2.06
CA ASP A 154 -12.88 2.67 -2.33
C ASP A 154 -13.59 2.27 -1.02
N LEU A 155 -14.92 2.22 -1.02
CA LEU A 155 -15.73 1.72 0.12
C LEU A 155 -15.93 0.21 -0.01
N ASP A 156 -15.15 -0.56 0.75
CA ASP A 156 -15.38 -1.98 0.93
C ASP A 156 -16.55 -2.27 1.89
N GLU A 157 -16.92 -3.55 1.99
CA GLU A 157 -18.03 -4.01 2.83
C GLU A 157 -17.84 -3.65 4.32
N LYS A 158 -16.63 -3.85 4.86
CA LYS A 158 -16.33 -3.56 6.28
C LYS A 158 -16.46 -2.08 6.59
N ARG A 159 -15.97 -1.21 5.70
CA ARG A 159 -16.07 0.25 5.83
C ARG A 159 -17.53 0.71 5.76
N VAL A 160 -18.34 0.09 4.91
CA VAL A 160 -19.78 0.40 4.80
C VAL A 160 -20.53 -0.01 6.06
N ASP A 161 -20.30 -1.22 6.59
CA ASP A 161 -20.95 -1.67 7.82
C ASP A 161 -20.58 -0.76 9.01
N HIS A 162 -19.31 -0.37 9.08
CA HIS A 162 -18.85 0.56 10.11
C HIS A 162 -19.43 1.98 9.93
N LEU A 163 -19.57 2.45 8.69
CA LEU A 163 -20.24 3.72 8.37
C LEU A 163 -21.68 3.71 8.85
N ILE A 164 -22.45 2.70 8.43
CA ILE A 164 -23.87 2.59 8.73
C ILE A 164 -24.04 2.57 10.26
N SER A 165 -23.33 1.68 10.96
CA SER A 165 -23.44 1.57 12.42
C SER A 165 -23.07 2.86 13.15
N SER A 166 -21.97 3.51 12.77
CA SER A 166 -21.49 4.73 13.43
C SER A 166 -22.39 5.93 13.14
N LEU A 167 -22.87 6.08 11.91
CA LEU A 167 -23.74 7.18 11.51
C LEU A 167 -25.13 7.03 12.13
N LEU A 168 -25.71 5.82 12.11
CA LEU A 168 -26.97 5.54 12.79
C LEU A 168 -26.87 5.85 14.29
N LYS A 169 -25.81 5.38 14.96
CA LYS A 169 -25.57 5.68 16.37
C LYS A 169 -25.54 7.20 16.60
N LYS A 170 -24.79 7.93 15.78
CA LYS A 170 -24.69 9.40 15.88
C LYS A 170 -26.03 10.09 15.66
N CYS A 171 -26.83 9.62 14.71
CA CYS A 171 -28.16 10.13 14.42
C CYS A 171 -29.18 9.82 15.52
N THR A 172 -29.01 8.70 16.25
CA THR A 172 -29.91 8.34 17.36
C THR A 172 -29.53 9.01 18.69
N GLU A 173 -28.25 9.28 18.92
CA GLU A 173 -27.76 9.95 20.14
C GLU A 173 -27.89 11.47 20.08
N GLY A 174 -27.98 12.04 18.88
CA GLY A 174 -28.10 13.47 18.64
C GLY A 174 -29.36 13.83 17.85
N ASP A 175 -29.67 15.11 17.80
CA ASP A 175 -30.78 15.64 17.00
C ASP A 175 -30.31 15.89 15.55
N ILE A 176 -30.06 14.81 14.79
CA ILE A 176 -29.55 14.89 13.42
C ILE A 176 -30.65 14.52 12.41
N GLN A 177 -31.10 15.55 11.68
CA GLN A 177 -32.11 15.41 10.62
C GLN A 177 -31.49 15.23 9.24
N TYR A 178 -30.24 15.66 9.04
CA TYR A 178 -29.57 15.61 7.73
C TYR A 178 -28.17 14.99 7.80
N ALA A 179 -27.89 14.08 6.87
CA ALA A 179 -26.56 13.52 6.65
C ALA A 179 -26.09 13.80 5.22
N LEU A 180 -25.01 14.60 5.07
CA LEU A 180 -24.37 14.87 3.79
C LEU A 180 -23.27 13.84 3.54
N LEU A 181 -23.46 12.97 2.54
CA LEU A 181 -22.44 12.03 2.09
C LEU A 181 -21.64 12.67 0.95
N ASP A 182 -20.38 13.01 1.21
CA ASP A 182 -19.52 13.67 0.22
C ASP A 182 -18.72 12.63 -0.58
N LEU A 183 -19.06 12.51 -1.87
CA LEU A 183 -18.47 11.56 -2.81
C LEU A 183 -17.35 12.17 -3.66
N SER A 184 -16.86 13.36 -3.32
CA SER A 184 -15.78 14.02 -4.08
C SER A 184 -14.49 13.20 -4.16
N GLY A 185 -14.21 12.38 -3.14
CA GLY A 185 -13.07 11.45 -3.08
C GLY A 185 -13.30 10.08 -3.73
N ILE A 186 -14.46 9.85 -4.34
CA ILE A 186 -14.82 8.57 -4.97
C ILE A 186 -14.58 8.64 -6.47
N HIS A 187 -13.84 7.66 -7.00
CA HIS A 187 -13.46 7.61 -8.41
C HIS A 187 -14.16 6.50 -9.21
N LYS A 188 -14.72 5.51 -8.54
CA LYS A 188 -15.42 4.37 -9.15
C LYS A 188 -16.80 4.21 -8.51
N PHE A 189 -17.82 4.08 -9.35
CA PHE A 189 -19.19 3.82 -8.93
C PHE A 189 -19.68 2.59 -9.67
N ASN A 190 -19.78 1.48 -8.95
CA ASN A 190 -20.18 0.18 -9.49
C ASN A 190 -21.49 -0.30 -8.82
N ASP A 191 -22.00 -1.46 -9.27
CA ASP A 191 -23.21 -2.07 -8.70
C ASP A 191 -23.10 -2.31 -7.18
N GLN A 192 -21.93 -2.71 -6.70
CA GLN A 192 -21.73 -2.99 -5.28
C GLN A 192 -21.82 -1.71 -4.43
N PHE A 193 -21.13 -0.65 -4.84
CA PHE A 193 -21.18 0.66 -4.19
C PHE A 193 -22.60 1.23 -4.19
N SER A 194 -23.33 1.08 -5.30
CA SER A 194 -24.74 1.48 -5.41
C SER A 194 -25.62 0.77 -4.39
N ARG A 195 -25.48 -0.56 -4.25
CA ARG A 195 -26.22 -1.33 -3.24
C ARG A 195 -25.92 -0.86 -1.82
N HIS A 196 -24.64 -0.64 -1.50
CA HIS A 196 -24.22 -0.14 -0.20
C HIS A 196 -24.78 1.26 0.10
N LEU A 197 -24.72 2.17 -0.87
CA LEU A 197 -25.27 3.52 -0.73
C LEU A 197 -26.78 3.50 -0.53
N LYS A 198 -27.49 2.61 -1.22
CA LYS A 198 -28.94 2.42 -1.06
C LYS A 198 -29.29 1.90 0.33
N GLN A 199 -28.55 0.90 0.82
CA GLN A 199 -28.73 0.36 2.18
C GLN A 199 -28.53 1.43 3.25
N LEU A 200 -27.48 2.25 3.10
CA LEU A 200 -27.20 3.38 4.00
C LEU A 200 -28.36 4.39 3.99
N ASN A 201 -28.80 4.84 2.81
CA ASN A 201 -29.92 5.78 2.68
C ASN A 201 -31.21 5.25 3.33
N GLN A 202 -31.56 3.98 3.07
CA GLN A 202 -32.74 3.36 3.66
C GLN A 202 -32.64 3.27 5.18
N SER A 203 -31.45 2.93 5.71
CA SER A 203 -31.23 2.85 7.15
C SER A 203 -31.37 4.21 7.82
N LEU A 204 -30.84 5.27 7.21
CA LEU A 204 -30.96 6.65 7.71
C LEU A 204 -32.41 7.13 7.70
N GLN A 205 -33.16 6.82 6.63
CA GLN A 205 -34.58 7.16 6.54
C GLN A 205 -35.40 6.51 7.66
N LEU A 206 -35.08 5.27 8.04
CA LEU A 206 -35.77 4.57 9.14
C LEU A 206 -35.57 5.24 10.50
N VAL A 207 -34.45 5.92 10.72
CA VAL A 207 -34.18 6.68 11.96
C VAL A 207 -34.56 8.16 11.84
N GLY A 208 -35.22 8.55 10.75
CA GLY A 208 -35.69 9.93 10.54
C GLY A 208 -34.62 10.90 10.03
N THR A 209 -33.48 10.42 9.56
CA THR A 209 -32.42 11.26 8.97
C THR A 209 -32.50 11.23 7.44
N GLU A 210 -32.56 12.41 6.83
CA GLU A 210 -32.51 12.57 5.38
C GLU A 210 -31.05 12.53 4.88
N CYS A 211 -30.78 11.62 3.94
CA CYS A 211 -29.48 11.49 3.30
C CYS A 211 -29.39 12.38 2.07
N LEU A 212 -28.40 13.28 2.04
CA LEU A 212 -28.07 14.12 0.89
C LEU A 212 -26.72 13.70 0.32
N VAL A 213 -26.64 13.45 -0.99
CA VAL A 213 -25.37 13.11 -1.63
C VAL A 213 -24.76 14.37 -2.23
N VAL A 214 -23.51 14.65 -1.89
CA VAL A 214 -22.79 15.84 -2.37
C VAL A 214 -21.48 15.45 -3.05
N GLY A 215 -20.85 16.39 -3.76
CA GLY A 215 -19.55 16.15 -4.38
C GLY A 215 -19.62 15.26 -5.63
N ILE A 216 -20.78 15.21 -6.31
CA ILE A 216 -20.93 14.46 -7.55
C ILE A 216 -20.03 15.06 -8.64
N THR A 217 -18.98 14.32 -9.01
CA THR A 217 -18.11 14.67 -10.13
C THR A 217 -18.78 14.33 -11.47
N PRO A 218 -18.39 14.97 -12.60
CA PRO A 218 -18.93 14.62 -13.92
C PRO A 218 -18.78 13.13 -14.27
N ARG A 219 -17.68 12.51 -13.83
CA ARG A 219 -17.43 11.07 -14.02
C ARG A 219 -18.43 10.20 -13.25
N LEU A 220 -18.77 10.57 -12.01
CA LEU A 220 -19.80 9.88 -11.23
C LEU A 220 -21.19 10.09 -11.85
N ALA A 221 -21.49 11.30 -12.34
CA ALA A 221 -22.75 11.60 -13.01
C ALA A 221 -22.98 10.74 -14.28
N LEU A 222 -21.92 10.42 -15.02
CA LEU A 222 -22.00 9.50 -16.17
C LEU A 222 -22.31 8.05 -15.77
N SER A 223 -22.16 7.70 -14.49
CA SER A 223 -22.51 6.37 -13.94
C SER A 223 -23.98 6.30 -13.50
N PHE A 224 -24.85 7.11 -14.13
CA PHE A 224 -26.24 7.37 -13.71
C PHE A 224 -27.11 6.12 -13.54
N GLN A 225 -26.82 5.03 -14.25
CA GLN A 225 -27.59 3.78 -14.15
C GLN A 225 -27.59 3.18 -12.74
N TYR A 226 -26.58 3.53 -11.94
CA TYR A 226 -26.41 3.04 -10.59
C TYR A 226 -26.95 4.02 -9.52
N PHE A 227 -27.37 5.24 -9.91
CA PHE A 227 -27.91 6.22 -8.96
C PHE A 227 -29.41 6.01 -8.76
N ASP A 228 -29.83 5.95 -7.49
CA ASP A 228 -31.24 5.91 -7.13
C ASP A 228 -31.88 7.28 -7.39
N LYS A 229 -33.02 7.30 -8.11
CA LYS A 229 -33.79 8.52 -8.39
C LYS A 229 -34.33 9.19 -7.12
N GLY A 230 -34.41 8.46 -6.00
CA GLY A 230 -34.85 9.00 -4.72
C GLY A 230 -33.79 9.81 -3.95
N LEU A 231 -32.52 9.77 -4.36
CA LEU A 231 -31.44 10.49 -3.67
C LEU A 231 -31.37 11.95 -4.12
N LYS A 232 -31.44 12.87 -3.17
CA LYS A 232 -31.13 14.28 -3.44
C LYS A 232 -29.64 14.44 -3.62
N THR A 233 -29.24 15.01 -4.76
CA THR A 233 -27.83 15.22 -5.10
C THR A 233 -27.50 16.70 -5.23
N PHE A 234 -26.30 17.08 -4.81
CA PHE A 234 -25.78 18.44 -4.96
C PHE A 234 -24.36 18.44 -5.49
N LYS A 235 -23.97 19.55 -6.14
CA LYS A 235 -22.63 19.73 -6.71
C LYS A 235 -21.53 19.59 -5.66
N ASN A 236 -21.74 20.12 -4.45
CA ASN A 236 -20.76 20.14 -3.37
C ASN A 236 -21.45 20.31 -2.01
N THR A 237 -20.68 20.14 -0.94
CA THR A 237 -21.14 20.24 0.45
C THR A 237 -21.76 21.59 0.76
N TYR A 238 -21.22 22.68 0.21
CA TYR A 238 -21.78 24.03 0.38
C TYR A 238 -23.22 24.13 -0.16
N ALA A 239 -23.48 23.59 -1.36
CA ALA A 239 -24.82 23.59 -1.94
C ALA A 239 -25.80 22.72 -1.13
N GLY A 240 -25.36 21.57 -0.63
CA GLY A 240 -26.16 20.73 0.27
C GLY A 240 -26.47 21.44 1.60
N LEU A 241 -25.49 22.11 2.20
CA LEU A 241 -25.68 22.86 3.45
C LEU A 241 -26.63 24.04 3.25
N ARG A 242 -26.53 24.77 2.13
CA ARG A 242 -27.47 25.84 1.77
C ARG A 242 -28.90 25.33 1.66
N TYR A 243 -29.09 24.13 1.11
CA TYR A 243 -30.40 23.49 1.05
C TYR A 243 -30.93 23.21 2.46
N ILE A 244 -30.11 22.62 3.33
CA ILE A 244 -30.48 22.34 4.72
C ILE A 244 -30.89 23.63 5.44
N ILE A 245 -30.07 24.67 5.42
CA ILE A 245 -30.35 25.94 6.11
C ILE A 245 -31.69 26.58 5.66
N GLN A 246 -32.14 26.30 4.44
CA GLN A 246 -33.42 26.80 3.91
C GLN A 246 -34.64 25.95 4.31
N HIS A 247 -34.43 24.72 4.79
CA HIS A 247 -35.47 23.74 5.10
C HIS A 247 -35.48 23.32 6.57
N ASP A 248 -34.38 23.56 7.29
CA ASP A 248 -34.24 23.44 8.74
C ASP A 248 -35.03 24.60 9.37
N SER A 249 -36.20 24.27 9.91
CA SER A 249 -37.24 25.22 10.38
C SER A 249 -37.31 25.28 11.89
#